data_AF-A0AAT9TEI8-F1
#
_entry.id   AF-A0AAT9TEI8-F1
#
_cell.length_a   1.000
_cell.length_b   1.000
_cell.length_c   1.000
_cell.angle_alpha   90.00
_cell.angle_beta   90.00
_cell.angle_gamma   90.00
#
_symmetry.space_group_name_H-M   'P 1'
#
loop_
_entity.id
_entity.type
_entity.pdbx_description
1 polymer ?
#
loop_
_entity_poly.entity_id
_entity_poly.type
_entity_poly.pdbx_seq_one_letter_code
_entity_poly.pdbx_strand_id
1 'polypeptide(L)'
;MTVSATKPSADHLMDTPLPLLINELGVTLTDSPAIDRSFFGAVIIQRTTGELRLTMPTGRSELEHDTGARYLLAEALGVPMPGMPAPFVTTRIPTKQTEVTL
;
A
#
# COMPACT_ATOMS: atom_id res chain seq x y z
N MET A 1 -1.45 -20.71 6.67
CA MET A 1 -0.38 -20.83 5.65
C MET A 1 0.30 -19.48 5.55
N THR A 2 1.53 -19.36 6.04
CA THR A 2 2.32 -18.13 5.92
C THR A 2 2.87 -18.08 4.49
N VAL A 3 2.26 -17.25 3.65
CA VAL A 3 2.84 -16.94 2.34
C VAL A 3 4.12 -16.16 2.63
N SER A 4 5.29 -16.78 2.44
CA SER A 4 6.51 -15.99 2.24
C SER A 4 6.31 -15.27 0.93
N ALA A 5 5.75 -14.05 1.00
CA ALA A 5 5.46 -13.24 -0.16
C ALA A 5 6.78 -12.91 -0.83
N THR A 6 7.11 -13.70 -1.86
CA THR A 6 8.18 -13.36 -2.78
C THR A 6 7.75 -12.06 -3.44
N LYS A 7 8.65 -11.07 -3.42
CA LYS A 7 8.41 -9.77 -4.04
C LYS A 7 7.85 -9.96 -5.47
N PRO A 8 6.66 -9.44 -5.80
CA PRO A 8 6.07 -9.59 -7.13
C PRO A 8 6.89 -8.82 -8.17
N SER A 9 6.83 -9.23 -9.43
CA SER A 9 7.36 -8.44 -10.54
C SER A 9 6.47 -7.22 -10.79
N ALA A 10 7.02 -6.21 -11.47
CA ALA A 10 6.25 -5.04 -11.92
C ALA A 10 5.09 -5.45 -12.83
N ASP A 11 5.34 -6.34 -13.80
CA ASP A 11 4.31 -6.84 -14.72
C ASP A 11 3.17 -7.53 -13.96
N HIS A 12 3.49 -8.40 -13.00
CA HIS A 12 2.49 -9.07 -12.18
C HIS A 12 1.64 -8.08 -11.38
N LEU A 13 2.31 -7.07 -10.80
CA LEU A 13 1.64 -6.01 -10.04
C LEU A 13 0.75 -5.13 -10.91
N MET A 14 0.98 -5.03 -12.22
CA MET A 14 0.22 -4.18 -13.13
C MET A 14 -0.88 -4.93 -13.89
N ASP A 15 -0.64 -6.19 -14.24
CA ASP A 15 -1.56 -6.98 -15.07
C ASP A 15 -2.59 -7.76 -14.24
N THR A 16 -2.27 -8.07 -12.98
CA THR A 16 -3.17 -8.86 -12.14
C THR A 16 -4.34 -8.00 -11.64
N PRO A 17 -5.59 -8.49 -11.68
CA PRO A 17 -6.72 -7.79 -11.07
C PRO A 17 -6.47 -7.49 -9.59
N LEU A 18 -6.73 -6.26 -9.15
CA LEU A 18 -6.43 -5.82 -7.79
C LEU A 18 -7.01 -6.73 -6.69
N PRO A 19 -8.26 -7.23 -6.77
CA PRO A 19 -8.78 -8.14 -5.76
C PRO A 19 -7.96 -9.43 -5.62
N LEU A 20 -7.38 -9.93 -6.71
CA LEU A 20 -6.51 -11.11 -6.68
C LEU A 20 -5.15 -10.77 -6.05
N LEU A 21 -4.56 -9.62 -6.41
CA LEU A 21 -3.31 -9.14 -5.80
C LEU A 21 -3.43 -8.98 -4.28
N ILE A 22 -4.53 -8.38 -3.82
CA ILE A 22 -4.79 -8.18 -2.39
C ILE A 22 -4.79 -9.51 -1.65
N ASN A 23 -5.49 -10.52 -2.19
CA ASN A 23 -5.57 -11.84 -1.60
C ASN A 23 -4.22 -12.58 -1.64
N GLU A 24 -3.51 -12.52 -2.77
CA GLU A 24 -2.21 -13.19 -2.97
C GLU A 24 -1.15 -12.64 -2.01
N LEU A 25 -1.11 -11.31 -1.86
CA LEU A 25 -0.13 -10.62 -1.02
C LEU A 25 -0.52 -10.58 0.47
N GLY A 26 -1.69 -11.12 0.84
CA GLY A 26 -2.20 -11.05 2.21
C GLY A 26 -2.43 -9.62 2.69
N VAL A 27 -2.80 -8.72 1.78
CA VAL A 27 -3.04 -7.31 2.09
C VAL A 27 -4.44 -7.16 2.69
N THR A 28 -4.53 -6.47 3.82
CA THR A 28 -5.84 -6.01 4.33
C THR A 28 -6.14 -4.64 3.74
N LEU A 29 -7.19 -4.53 2.93
CA LEU A 29 -7.70 -3.24 2.46
C LEU A 29 -8.60 -2.62 3.54
N THR A 30 -8.39 -1.35 3.86
CA THR A 30 -9.23 -0.60 4.82
C THR A 30 -9.61 0.75 4.24
N ASP A 31 -10.88 1.08 4.34
CA ASP A 31 -11.40 2.36 3.94
C ASP A 31 -11.05 3.45 4.95
N SER A 32 -10.66 4.62 4.45
CA SER A 32 -10.42 5.82 5.24
C SER A 32 -11.51 6.86 4.96
N PRO A 33 -12.18 7.38 5.99
CA PRO A 33 -13.07 8.53 5.86
C PRO A 33 -12.30 9.85 5.75
N ALA A 34 -10.98 9.81 5.50
CA ALA A 34 -10.14 11.01 5.40
C ALA A 34 -10.76 12.03 4.44
N ILE A 35 -11.04 13.22 4.98
CA ILE A 35 -11.65 14.35 4.28
C ILE A 35 -10.59 15.15 3.51
N ASP A 36 -9.31 14.94 3.83
CA ASP A 36 -8.20 15.58 3.16
C ASP A 36 -8.04 15.06 1.72
N ARG A 37 -8.32 15.92 0.75
CA ARG A 37 -8.25 15.60 -0.67
C ARG A 37 -6.82 15.34 -1.16
N SER A 38 -5.81 15.75 -0.41
CA SER A 38 -4.40 15.47 -0.71
C SER A 38 -3.97 14.06 -0.30
N PHE A 39 -4.76 13.39 0.56
CA PHE A 39 -4.53 12.00 0.92
C PHE A 39 -5.05 11.08 -0.19
N PHE A 40 -4.15 10.32 -0.80
CA PHE A 40 -4.48 9.33 -1.84
C PHE A 40 -4.32 7.88 -1.39
N GLY A 41 -3.73 7.65 -0.20
CA GLY A 41 -3.62 6.32 0.41
C GLY A 41 -2.36 6.15 1.26
N ALA A 42 -2.28 5.01 1.94
CA ALA A 42 -1.11 4.59 2.72
C ALA A 42 -0.97 3.07 2.73
N VAL A 43 0.27 2.56 2.72
CA VAL A 43 0.57 1.16 3.04
C VAL A 43 1.38 1.08 4.32
N ILE A 44 0.93 0.23 5.23
CA ILE A 44 1.53 0.01 6.54
C ILE A 44 2.03 -1.44 6.59
N ILE A 45 3.30 -1.63 6.89
CA ILE A 45 3.89 -2.94 7.15
C ILE A 45 3.89 -3.16 8.66
N GLN A 46 3.11 -4.14 9.13
CA GLN A 46 3.11 -4.51 10.55
C GLN A 46 4.44 -5.18 10.90
N ARG A 47 5.21 -4.58 11.81
CA ARG A 47 6.55 -5.06 12.17
C ARG A 47 6.58 -6.49 12.73
N THR A 48 5.57 -6.86 13.52
CA THR A 48 5.50 -8.14 14.23
C THR A 48 5.05 -9.29 13.35
N THR A 49 4.10 -9.05 12.44
CA THR A 49 3.47 -10.08 11.61
C THR A 49 3.95 -10.06 10.17
N GLY A 50 4.55 -8.96 9.72
CA GLY A 50 4.87 -8.71 8.31
C GLY A 50 3.65 -8.38 7.45
N GLU A 51 2.45 -8.33 8.04
CA GLU A 51 1.21 -8.08 7.31
C GLU A 51 1.18 -6.68 6.70
N LEU A 52 0.67 -6.61 5.48
CA LEU A 52 0.43 -5.36 4.78
C LEU A 52 -0.99 -4.89 5.01
N ARG A 53 -1.15 -3.65 5.47
CA ARG A 53 -2.43 -2.96 5.48
C ARG A 53 -2.39 -1.82 4.47
N LEU A 54 -3.29 -1.86 3.50
CA LEU A 54 -3.50 -0.79 2.52
C LEU A 54 -4.72 0.01 2.96
N THR A 55 -4.53 1.31 3.18
CA THR A 55 -5.60 2.23 3.57
C THR A 55 -5.85 3.22 2.44
N MET A 56 -7.09 3.31 1.95
CA MET A 56 -7.46 4.15 0.80
C MET A 56 -8.63 5.07 1.13
N PRO A 57 -8.69 6.29 0.57
CA PRO A 57 -9.82 7.20 0.77
C PRO A 57 -11.11 6.66 0.12
N THR A 58 -12.22 6.81 0.83
CA THR A 58 -13.56 6.51 0.28
C THR A 58 -14.00 7.53 -0.76
N GLY A 59 -14.89 7.13 -1.68
CA GLY A 59 -15.51 8.03 -2.66
C GLY A 59 -14.62 8.47 -3.82
N ARG A 60 -13.45 7.85 -4.00
CA ARG A 60 -12.61 8.01 -5.21
C ARG A 60 -13.06 7.06 -6.33
N SER A 61 -12.69 7.38 -7.56
CA SER A 61 -12.96 6.51 -8.70
C SER A 61 -12.22 5.18 -8.57
N GLU A 62 -12.77 4.10 -9.16
CA GLU A 62 -12.12 2.78 -9.17
C GLU A 62 -10.71 2.85 -9.79
N LEU A 63 -10.53 3.65 -10.84
CA LEU A 63 -9.24 3.84 -11.51
C LEU A 63 -8.21 4.51 -10.60
N GLU A 64 -8.60 5.55 -9.87
CA GLU A 64 -7.72 6.22 -8.91
C GLU A 64 -7.35 5.29 -7.76
N HIS A 65 -8.33 4.52 -7.28
CA HIS A 65 -8.12 3.54 -6.22
C HIS A 65 -7.17 2.43 -6.67
N ASP A 66 -7.37 1.87 -7.87
CA ASP A 66 -6.52 0.82 -8.43
C ASP A 66 -5.09 1.31 -8.67
N THR A 67 -4.95 2.47 -9.29
CA THR A 67 -3.64 3.08 -9.54
C THR A 67 -2.90 3.35 -8.22
N GLY A 68 -3.56 4.01 -7.26
CA GLY A 68 -2.95 4.33 -5.96
C GLY A 68 -2.52 3.08 -5.20
N ALA A 69 -3.37 2.05 -5.17
CA ALA A 69 -3.06 0.78 -4.53
C ALA A 69 -1.78 0.14 -5.09
N ARG A 70 -1.66 0.06 -6.42
CA ARG A 70 -0.50 -0.58 -7.08
C ARG A 70 0.79 0.17 -6.79
N TYR A 71 0.81 1.50 -6.93
CA TYR A 71 2.02 2.28 -6.64
C TYR A 71 2.43 2.21 -5.16
N LEU A 72 1.47 2.23 -4.23
CA LEU A 72 1.78 2.11 -2.81
C LEU A 72 2.29 0.71 -2.43
N LEU A 73 1.72 -0.34 -3.04
CA LEU A 73 2.21 -1.71 -2.87
C LEU A 73 3.61 -1.89 -3.49
N ALA A 74 3.86 -1.31 -4.65
CA ALA A 74 5.18 -1.31 -5.29
C ALA A 74 6.23 -0.69 -4.36
N GLU A 75 5.94 0.48 -3.80
CA GLU A 75 6.82 1.18 -2.86
C GLU A 75 7.09 0.35 -1.60
N ALA A 76 6.04 -0.23 -1.00
CA ALA A 76 6.15 -1.02 0.23
C ALA A 76 6.96 -2.31 0.03
N LEU A 77 6.78 -2.98 -1.11
CA LEU A 77 7.46 -4.23 -1.48
C LEU A 77 8.81 -3.98 -2.19
N GLY A 78 9.16 -2.72 -2.45
CA GLY A 78 10.36 -2.33 -3.17
C GLY A 78 10.39 -2.79 -4.63
N VAL A 79 9.23 -2.96 -5.27
CA VAL A 79 9.10 -3.31 -6.70
C VAL A 79 9.53 -2.10 -7.54
N PRO A 80 10.48 -2.27 -8.48
CA PRO A 80 10.91 -1.17 -9.32
C PRO A 80 9.78 -0.79 -10.27
N MET A 81 9.23 0.40 -10.07
CA MET A 81 8.21 1.01 -10.91
C MET A 81 8.67 2.40 -11.35
N PRO A 82 8.13 2.95 -12.46
CA PRO A 82 8.23 4.37 -12.73
C PRO A 82 7.84 5.16 -11.47
N GLY A 83 8.45 6.33 -11.26
CA GLY A 83 8.08 7.19 -10.14
C GLY A 83 6.60 7.57 -10.21
N MET A 84 5.98 7.75 -9.05
CA MET A 84 4.62 8.30 -8.95
C MET A 84 4.53 9.61 -9.76
N PRO A 85 3.52 9.78 -10.61
CA PRO A 85 3.37 11.01 -11.38
C PRO A 85 3.05 12.19 -10.45
N ALA A 86 3.59 13.36 -10.75
CA ALA A 86 3.19 14.58 -10.06
C ALA A 86 1.67 14.80 -10.19
N PRO A 87 0.99 15.31 -9.14
CA PRO A 87 1.54 15.87 -7.90
C PRO A 87 1.71 14.85 -6.76
N PHE A 88 1.53 13.55 -7.02
CA PHE A 88 1.56 12.54 -5.96
C PHE A 88 2.98 12.31 -5.43
N VAL A 89 3.11 12.28 -4.10
CA VAL A 89 4.38 12.05 -3.40
C VAL A 89 4.16 11.06 -2.28
N THR A 90 5.03 10.07 -2.15
CA THR A 90 5.03 9.13 -1.03
C THR A 90 6.08 9.57 0.00
N THR A 91 5.72 9.51 1.28
CA THR A 91 6.66 9.72 2.39
C THR A 91 6.74 8.46 3.21
N ARG A 92 7.95 7.98 3.50
CA ARG A 92 8.16 6.86 4.43
C ARG A 92 8.19 7.40 5.86
N ILE A 93 7.22 6.98 6.67
CA ILE A 93 7.17 7.31 8.09
C ILE A 93 7.72 6.11 8.86
N PRO A 94 8.94 6.18 9.42
CA PRO A 94 9.41 5.13 10.31
C PRO A 94 8.52 5.13 11.56
N THR A 95 7.97 3.97 11.93
CA THR A 95 7.35 3.80 13.25
C THR A 95 8.40 4.11 14.31
N LYS A 96 8.30 5.29 14.95
CA LYS A 96 9.07 5.61 16.16
C LYS A 96 8.77 4.54 17.20
N GLN A 97 9.80 3.92 17.78
CA GLN A 97 9.65 3.32 19.09
C GLN A 97 9.35 4.46 20.05
N THR A 98 8.11 4.56 20.53
CA THR A 98 7.85 5.33 21.72
C THR A 98 8.41 4.50 22.87
N GLU A 99 9.71 4.65 23.17
CA GLU A 99 10.20 4.33 24.51
C GLU A 99 9.48 5.30 25.45
N VAL A 100 8.44 4.80 26.11
CA VAL A 100 7.95 5.43 27.33
C VAL A 100 8.92 4.99 28.41
N THR A 101 9.94 5.81 28.68
CA THR A 101 10.66 5.73 29.94
C THR A 101 9.64 6.07 31.04
N LEU A 102 9.24 5.07 31.82
CA LEU A 102 8.65 5.24 33.13
C LEU A 102 9.77 5.27 34.17
#